data_AF-A0A6J5TPU8-F1
#
_entry.id   AF-A0A6J5TPU8-F1
#
_cell.length_a   1.000
_cell.length_b   1.000
_cell.length_c   1.000
_cell.angle_alpha   90.00
_cell.angle_beta   90.00
_cell.angle_gamma   90.00
#
_symmetry.space_group_name_H-M   'P 1'
#
loop_
_entity.id
_entity.type
_entity.pdbx_description
1 polymer ?
#
loop_
_entity_poly.entity_id
_entity_poly.type
_entity_poly.pdbx_seq_one_letter_code
_entity_poly.pdbx_strand_id
1 'polypeptide(L)'
;MVDRKGFFFHVHYFFWNPISGARVTLPSSKYYCECVEGCTTVKLVASSGPTGNGERSQHQQQPPPPPPCFVVRLCSTGRLEFCMINDISWTSIDEEEELLFYDVVIMHGKIYATTRVALRLFHIIIQEDANGSNGSQPSHRVEKLVLLRPWPPPCLFLANYRERVIRSGQVIQRLTDTGYISLAQDSASVELFMIVREASYVTGPFNLFPRITFHNYVNPPKTKGFRVLKLEFNNTPPWVEVVDLGDRTLFVSEIGNQFISTTTTNNINGNHGRESPSSKHDFGVFSLTDKTIRRFDFSQSFSSDRSSIRPVWFTPNP
;
A
#
# COMPACT_ATOMS: atom_id res chain seq x y z
N MET A 1 -5.00 -35.66 18.54
CA MET A 1 -5.45 -34.32 18.08
C MET A 1 -4.92 -33.33 19.11
N VAL A 2 -3.86 -32.57 18.78
CA VAL A 2 -3.24 -31.63 19.74
C VAL A 2 -3.98 -30.31 19.62
N ASP A 3 -4.66 -29.93 20.69
CA ASP A 3 -5.40 -28.69 20.82
C ASP A 3 -4.39 -27.52 20.89
N ARG A 4 -4.10 -26.90 19.74
CA ARG A 4 -3.26 -25.69 19.70
C ARG A 4 -4.10 -24.54 20.25
N LYS A 5 -3.90 -24.22 21.54
CA LYS A 5 -4.36 -22.95 22.12
C LYS A 5 -3.77 -21.80 21.30
N GLY A 6 -4.59 -21.22 20.42
CA GLY A 6 -4.23 -20.01 19.69
C GLY A 6 -4.04 -18.85 20.66
N PHE A 7 -2.91 -18.15 20.58
CA PHE A 7 -2.74 -16.89 21.26
C PHE A 7 -3.51 -15.81 20.49
N PHE A 8 -4.46 -15.16 21.15
CA PHE A 8 -5.19 -14.02 20.60
C PHE A 8 -4.46 -12.73 20.94
N PHE A 9 -4.08 -11.97 19.92
CA PHE A 9 -3.60 -10.61 20.09
C PHE A 9 -4.64 -9.66 19.50
N HIS A 10 -5.02 -8.62 20.24
CA HIS A 10 -5.85 -7.54 19.71
C HIS A 10 -4.95 -6.40 19.28
N VAL A 11 -5.00 -6.05 17.99
CA VAL A 11 -4.37 -4.83 17.49
C VAL A 11 -5.44 -3.77 17.37
N HIS A 12 -5.24 -2.67 18.10
CA HIS A 12 -6.09 -1.49 18.05
C HIS A 12 -5.46 -0.47 17.10
N TYR A 13 -6.19 -0.12 16.05
CA TYR A 13 -5.81 0.98 15.17
C TYR A 13 -6.55 2.24 15.61
N PHE A 14 -5.88 3.38 15.57
CA PHE A 14 -6.50 4.67 15.81
C PHE A 14 -5.87 5.74 14.94
N PHE A 15 -6.67 6.70 14.49
CA PHE A 15 -6.17 7.97 14.00
C PHE A 15 -5.88 8.87 15.18
N TRP A 16 -4.78 9.61 15.08
CA TRP A 16 -4.42 10.63 16.04
C TRP A 16 -4.27 11.96 15.32
N ASN A 17 -5.02 12.96 15.77
CA ASN A 17 -4.83 14.33 15.33
C ASN A 17 -3.76 14.97 16.22
N PRO A 18 -2.57 15.32 15.69
CA PRO A 18 -1.49 15.88 16.50
C PRO A 18 -1.78 17.32 16.95
N ILE A 19 -2.69 18.04 16.29
CA ILE A 19 -3.05 19.42 16.61
C ILE A 19 -4.08 19.45 17.74
N SER A 20 -5.17 18.68 17.61
CA SER A 20 -6.25 18.69 18.61
C SER A 20 -6.06 17.65 19.72
N GLY A 21 -5.14 16.70 19.54
CA GLY A 21 -5.00 15.54 20.42
C GLY A 21 -6.12 14.49 20.27
N ALA A 22 -7.11 14.74 19.41
CA ALA A 22 -8.24 13.85 19.21
C ALA A 22 -7.80 12.46 18.72
N ARG A 23 -8.49 11.42 19.18
CA ARG A 23 -8.26 10.03 18.79
C ARG A 23 -9.54 9.43 18.24
N VAL A 24 -9.43 8.76 17.11
CA VAL A 24 -10.53 8.03 16.49
C VAL A 24 -10.12 6.57 16.39
N THR A 25 -10.76 5.71 17.18
CA THR A 25 -10.46 4.28 17.23
C THR A 25 -11.17 3.56 16.10
N LEU A 26 -10.47 2.67 15.41
CA LEU A 26 -11.03 1.79 14.38
C LEU A 26 -11.40 0.43 14.98
N PRO A 27 -12.28 -0.35 14.30
CA PRO A 27 -12.60 -1.70 14.72
C PRO A 27 -11.34 -2.51 15.01
N SER A 28 -11.30 -3.14 16.19
CA SER A 28 -10.22 -4.07 16.49
C SER A 28 -10.29 -5.24 15.51
N SER A 29 -9.20 -5.54 14.83
CA SER A 29 -9.12 -6.78 14.05
C SER A 29 -9.05 -7.94 15.03
N LYS A 30 -10.15 -8.68 15.21
CA LYS A 30 -10.05 -10.03 15.79
C LYS A 30 -9.29 -10.87 14.76
N TYR A 31 -8.17 -11.46 15.15
CA TYR A 31 -7.40 -12.36 14.29
C TYR A 31 -8.18 -13.67 14.13
N TYR A 32 -9.24 -13.63 13.33
CA TYR A 32 -9.91 -14.80 12.76
C TYR A 32 -9.79 -14.70 11.24
N CYS A 33 -8.55 -14.60 10.75
CA CYS A 33 -8.31 -15.04 9.38
C CYS A 33 -8.24 -16.56 9.49
N GLU A 34 -9.04 -17.30 8.73
CA GLU A 34 -8.88 -18.76 8.53
C GLU A 34 -7.49 -19.15 7.97
N CYS A 35 -6.66 -18.15 7.74
CA CYS A 35 -5.27 -18.20 7.40
C CYS A 35 -4.50 -18.84 8.57
N VAL A 36 -3.98 -20.05 8.33
CA VAL A 36 -3.25 -20.94 9.26
C VAL A 36 -2.13 -20.26 10.07
N GLU A 37 -1.66 -19.10 9.61
CA GLU A 37 -0.70 -18.23 10.28
C GLU A 37 -1.27 -16.81 10.28
N GLY A 38 -1.40 -16.20 11.46
CA GLY A 38 -2.15 -14.96 11.69
C GLY A 38 -1.96 -13.86 10.64
N CYS A 39 -3.06 -13.25 10.23
CA CYS A 39 -3.09 -12.21 9.21
C CYS A 39 -2.71 -10.85 9.80
N THR A 40 -1.57 -10.30 9.39
CA THR A 40 -1.16 -8.96 9.81
C THR A 40 -1.67 -7.92 8.81
N THR A 41 -2.08 -6.75 9.28
CA THR A 41 -2.24 -5.60 8.37
C THR A 41 -0.90 -5.33 7.71
N VAL A 42 -0.86 -4.96 6.43
CA VAL A 42 0.31 -4.45 5.70
C VAL A 42 0.21 -2.94 5.44
N LYS A 43 -0.98 -2.46 5.07
CA LYS A 43 -1.24 -1.05 4.75
C LYS A 43 -2.63 -0.63 5.23
N LEU A 44 -2.74 0.62 5.67
CA LEU A 44 -4.01 1.31 5.94
C LEU A 44 -4.02 2.60 5.12
N VAL A 45 -5.13 2.87 4.46
CA VAL A 45 -5.36 4.12 3.72
C VAL A 45 -6.75 4.64 4.08
N ALA A 46 -6.84 5.93 4.38
CA ALA A 46 -8.10 6.60 4.69
C ALA A 46 -8.56 7.43 3.47
N SER A 47 -9.86 7.52 3.25
CA SER A 47 -10.42 8.32 2.15
C SER A 47 -10.27 9.82 2.38
N SER A 48 -10.18 10.23 3.63
CA SER A 48 -9.96 11.61 4.08
C SER A 48 -9.42 11.61 5.51
N GLY A 49 -9.00 12.77 6.02
CA GLY A 49 -8.71 12.91 7.44
C GLY A 49 -9.98 12.72 8.27
N PRO A 50 -9.89 12.16 9.50
CA PRO A 50 -11.05 12.07 10.37
C PRO A 50 -11.52 13.47 10.72
N THR A 51 -12.58 13.95 10.08
CA THR A 51 -13.35 15.08 10.59
C THR A 51 -13.99 14.61 11.87
N GLY A 52 -13.41 15.00 13.01
CA GLY A 52 -14.08 14.82 14.29
C GLY A 52 -15.49 15.40 14.18
N ASN A 53 -16.43 14.82 14.91
CA ASN A 53 -17.75 15.39 15.12
C ASN A 53 -17.60 16.72 15.90
N GLY A 54 -17.01 17.72 15.25
CA GLY A 54 -16.89 19.07 15.76
C GLY A 54 -18.27 19.67 15.73
N GLU A 55 -18.79 19.91 16.93
CA GLU A 55 -19.96 20.68 17.28
C GLU A 55 -20.56 21.44 16.08
N ARG A 56 -21.75 21.00 15.66
CA ARG A 56 -22.63 21.76 14.76
C ARG A 56 -22.87 23.13 15.39
N SER A 57 -22.00 24.10 15.10
CA SER A 57 -22.23 25.50 15.37
C SER A 57 -23.45 25.90 14.52
N GLN A 58 -24.61 26.01 15.17
CA GLN A 58 -25.93 26.14 14.53
C GLN A 58 -26.16 27.45 13.76
N HIS A 59 -25.15 28.30 13.58
CA HIS A 59 -25.35 29.64 13.02
C HIS A 59 -24.29 30.02 11.98
N GLN A 60 -24.46 29.50 10.77
CA GLN A 60 -24.21 30.17 9.47
C GLN A 60 -24.50 29.16 8.37
N GLN A 61 -24.90 29.63 7.17
CA GLN A 61 -25.19 28.79 6.01
C GLN A 61 -24.02 27.83 5.75
N GLN A 62 -24.16 26.57 6.22
CA GLN A 62 -23.05 25.63 6.23
C GLN A 62 -22.85 25.07 4.81
N PRO A 63 -21.59 24.92 4.36
CA PRO A 63 -21.28 24.11 3.20
C PRO A 63 -21.81 22.68 3.40
N PRO A 64 -22.04 21.92 2.31
CA PRO A 64 -22.52 20.54 2.42
C PRO A 64 -21.63 19.72 3.37
N PRO A 65 -22.20 18.77 4.12
CA PRO A 65 -21.44 17.96 5.05
C PRO A 65 -20.29 17.25 4.31
N PRO A 66 -19.10 17.14 4.95
CA PRO A 66 -17.99 16.44 4.32
C PRO A 66 -18.39 15.00 4.01
N PRO A 67 -17.87 14.42 2.91
CA PRO A 67 -18.16 13.03 2.58
C PRO A 67 -17.70 12.12 3.73
N PRO A 68 -18.47 11.07 4.02
CA PRO A 68 -18.15 10.15 5.11
C PRO A 68 -16.78 9.48 4.90
N CYS A 69 -15.94 9.53 5.93
CA CYS A 69 -14.60 8.97 5.88
C CYS A 69 -14.65 7.44 6.10
N PHE A 70 -13.98 6.71 5.21
CA PHE A 70 -13.78 5.27 5.30
C PHE A 70 -12.28 4.93 5.26
N VAL A 71 -11.94 3.78 5.78
CA VAL A 71 -10.58 3.27 5.86
C VAL A 71 -10.52 1.93 5.16
N VAL A 72 -9.52 1.74 4.31
CA VAL A 72 -9.22 0.46 3.68
C VAL A 72 -7.96 -0.12 4.29
N ARG A 73 -8.04 -1.38 4.63
CA ARG A 73 -6.98 -2.22 5.16
C ARG A 73 -6.56 -3.23 4.10
N LEU A 74 -5.27 -3.29 3.84
CA LEU A 74 -4.65 -4.39 3.11
C LEU A 74 -3.97 -5.32 4.12
N CYS A 75 -4.23 -6.61 3.96
CA CYS A 75 -3.73 -7.70 4.79
C CYS A 75 -2.49 -8.38 4.18
N SER A 76 -1.66 -9.02 5.01
CA SER A 76 -0.45 -9.75 4.55
C SER A 76 -0.76 -10.96 3.69
N THR A 77 -2.01 -11.42 3.74
CA THR A 77 -2.59 -12.43 2.85
C THR A 77 -3.09 -11.85 1.53
N GLY A 78 -2.96 -10.55 1.31
CA GLY A 78 -3.43 -9.86 0.11
C GLY A 78 -4.93 -9.56 0.11
N ARG A 79 -5.65 -9.77 1.21
CA ARG A 79 -7.09 -9.43 1.32
C ARG A 79 -7.29 -7.93 1.57
N LEU A 80 -8.37 -7.39 1.01
CA LEU A 80 -8.81 -6.01 1.24
C LEU A 80 -10.07 -6.01 2.09
N GLU A 81 -10.05 -5.18 3.12
CA GLU A 81 -11.18 -4.95 4.01
C GLU A 81 -11.36 -3.44 4.16
N PHE A 82 -12.56 -2.98 4.48
CA PHE A 82 -12.80 -1.58 4.83
C PHE A 82 -13.72 -1.42 6.03
N CYS A 83 -13.71 -0.24 6.61
CA CYS A 83 -14.66 0.17 7.63
C CYS A 83 -14.89 1.68 7.55
N MET A 84 -16.07 2.13 7.99
CA MET A 84 -16.33 3.51 8.34
C MET A 84 -15.73 3.83 9.71
N ILE A 85 -15.52 5.11 9.99
CA ILE A 85 -14.98 5.57 11.29
C ILE A 85 -15.78 5.05 12.50
N ASN A 86 -17.08 4.86 12.36
CA ASN A 86 -17.98 4.43 13.43
C ASN A 86 -18.42 2.97 13.33
N ASP A 87 -17.82 2.21 12.42
CA ASP A 87 -18.13 0.79 12.33
C ASP A 87 -17.56 0.03 13.53
N ILE A 88 -18.18 -1.11 13.82
CA ILE A 88 -17.72 -2.03 14.87
C ILE A 88 -16.93 -3.22 14.31
N SER A 89 -16.91 -3.37 12.98
CA SER A 89 -16.26 -4.47 12.25
C SER A 89 -15.68 -4.01 10.91
N TRP A 90 -14.82 -4.86 10.36
CA TRP A 90 -14.30 -4.70 9.00
C TRP A 90 -15.18 -5.47 8.02
N THR A 91 -15.41 -4.92 6.83
CA THR A 91 -16.16 -5.54 5.72
C THR A 91 -15.18 -5.93 4.60
N SER A 92 -15.24 -7.17 4.12
CA SER A 92 -14.38 -7.65 3.02
C SER A 92 -14.80 -7.05 1.67
N ILE A 93 -13.83 -6.70 0.82
CA ILE A 93 -14.06 -6.06 -0.50
C ILE A 93 -14.19 -7.08 -1.65
N ASP A 94 -13.65 -8.29 -1.50
CA ASP A 94 -13.54 -9.24 -2.61
C ASP A 94 -13.52 -10.69 -2.09
N GLU A 95 -14.67 -11.18 -1.62
CA GLU A 95 -14.79 -12.56 -1.12
C GLU A 95 -14.84 -13.60 -2.25
N GLU A 96 -15.16 -13.21 -3.49
CA GLU A 96 -15.53 -14.14 -4.56
C GLU A 96 -14.36 -14.59 -5.46
N GLU A 97 -13.32 -13.77 -5.68
CA GLU A 97 -12.31 -14.04 -6.73
C GLU A 97 -10.93 -14.52 -6.24
N GLU A 98 -10.75 -14.85 -4.94
CA GLU A 98 -9.45 -15.23 -4.33
C GLU A 98 -8.27 -14.32 -4.76
N LEU A 99 -8.55 -13.04 -5.06
CA LEU A 99 -7.53 -12.13 -5.56
C LEU A 99 -6.57 -11.72 -4.45
N LEU A 100 -5.28 -11.72 -4.79
CA LEU A 100 -4.22 -11.24 -3.92
C LEU A 100 -3.82 -9.82 -4.33
N PHE A 101 -4.14 -8.87 -3.46
CA PHE A 101 -3.74 -7.47 -3.61
C PHE A 101 -2.36 -7.22 -3.01
N TYR A 102 -1.59 -6.34 -3.64
CA TYR A 102 -0.21 -5.98 -3.24
C TYR A 102 -0.12 -4.56 -2.71
N ASP A 103 -0.94 -3.66 -3.25
CA ASP A 103 -1.00 -2.29 -2.80
C ASP A 103 -2.41 -1.72 -2.97
N VAL A 104 -2.69 -0.65 -2.22
CA VAL A 104 -3.98 0.05 -2.24
C VAL A 104 -3.79 1.55 -2.00
N VAL A 105 -4.57 2.35 -2.73
CA VAL A 105 -4.66 3.82 -2.62
C VAL A 105 -6.14 4.22 -2.74
N ILE A 106 -6.54 5.27 -2.03
CA ILE A 106 -7.87 5.87 -2.19
C ILE A 106 -7.71 7.22 -2.87
N MET A 107 -8.46 7.45 -3.94
CA MET A 107 -8.42 8.69 -4.69
C MET A 107 -9.82 8.99 -5.23
N HIS A 108 -10.29 10.23 -5.06
CA HIS A 108 -11.65 10.65 -5.46
C HIS A 108 -12.77 9.73 -4.92
N GLY A 109 -12.65 9.26 -3.67
CA GLY A 109 -13.62 8.36 -3.06
C GLY A 109 -13.64 6.93 -3.64
N LYS A 110 -12.70 6.59 -4.54
CA LYS A 110 -12.58 5.27 -5.14
C LYS A 110 -11.32 4.56 -4.66
N ILE A 111 -11.39 3.25 -4.57
CA ILE A 111 -10.29 2.39 -4.14
C ILE A 111 -9.59 1.85 -5.37
N TYR A 112 -8.29 2.11 -5.44
CA TYR A 112 -7.38 1.63 -6.47
C TYR A 112 -6.50 0.57 -5.83
N ALA A 113 -6.59 -0.67 -6.29
CA ALA A 113 -5.82 -1.77 -5.73
C ALA A 113 -5.10 -2.58 -6.80
N THR A 114 -3.84 -2.91 -6.56
CA THR A 114 -3.02 -3.67 -7.51
C THR A 114 -3.03 -5.14 -7.18
N THR A 115 -3.19 -5.95 -8.21
CA THR A 115 -2.90 -7.39 -8.21
C THR A 115 -1.57 -7.62 -8.92
N ARG A 116 -1.13 -8.87 -9.08
CA ARG A 116 0.06 -9.20 -9.89
C ARG A 116 -0.04 -8.77 -11.35
N VAL A 117 -1.26 -8.68 -11.89
CA VAL A 117 -1.48 -8.58 -13.34
C VAL A 117 -2.19 -7.31 -13.75
N ALA A 118 -2.85 -6.63 -12.82
CA ALA A 118 -3.69 -5.49 -13.16
C ALA A 118 -4.04 -4.61 -11.95
N LEU A 119 -4.51 -3.41 -12.26
CA LEU A 119 -5.18 -2.51 -11.33
C LEU A 119 -6.69 -2.81 -11.31
N ARG A 120 -7.26 -2.88 -10.12
CA ARG A 120 -8.70 -2.99 -9.86
C ARG A 120 -9.21 -1.69 -9.26
N LEU A 121 -10.39 -1.29 -9.71
CA LEU A 121 -11.10 -0.11 -9.21
C LEU A 121 -12.39 -0.55 -8.49
N PHE A 122 -12.53 -0.12 -7.24
CA PHE A 122 -13.75 -0.31 -6.45
C PHE A 122 -14.33 1.03 -6.03
N HIS A 123 -15.64 1.06 -5.85
CA HIS A 123 -16.38 2.20 -5.33
C HIS A 123 -17.23 1.76 -4.16
N ILE A 124 -17.06 2.42 -3.02
CA ILE A 124 -17.93 2.20 -1.86
C ILE A 124 -19.11 3.15 -2.00
N ILE A 125 -20.31 2.59 -2.13
CA ILE A 125 -21.55 3.34 -2.15
C ILE A 125 -22.16 3.25 -0.75
N ILE A 126 -22.34 4.41 -0.14
CA ILE A 126 -22.98 4.57 1.16
C ILE A 126 -24.44 4.93 0.90
N GLN A 127 -25.34 4.10 1.40
CA GLN A 127 -26.78 4.27 1.30
C GLN A 127 -27.29 4.79 2.64
N GLU A 128 -27.85 6.01 2.60
CA GLU A 128 -28.57 6.55 3.75
C GLU A 128 -30.01 6.00 3.73
N ASP A 129 -30.44 5.44 4.86
CA ASP A 129 -31.83 5.01 5.01
C ASP A 129 -32.73 6.25 4.94
N ALA A 130 -33.54 6.36 3.87
CA ALA A 130 -34.47 7.47 3.66
C ALA A 130 -35.53 7.59 4.76
N ASN A 131 -35.72 6.52 5.55
CA ASN A 131 -36.55 6.54 6.75
C ASN A 131 -35.65 6.89 7.94
N GLY A 132 -35.68 8.14 8.38
CA GLY A 132 -34.98 8.66 9.55
C GLY A 132 -35.43 8.06 10.89
N SER A 133 -35.55 6.73 10.99
CA SER A 133 -35.61 6.04 12.26
C SER A 133 -34.27 6.22 12.95
N ASN A 134 -34.28 7.08 13.97
CA ASN A 134 -33.15 7.39 14.84
C ASN A 134 -32.42 6.11 15.30
N GLY A 135 -31.34 5.73 14.61
CA GLY A 135 -30.38 4.72 15.10
C GLY A 135 -29.94 3.62 14.13
N SER A 136 -30.42 3.54 12.88
CA SER A 136 -29.84 2.56 11.94
C SER A 136 -28.45 3.03 11.46
N GLN A 137 -27.47 2.12 11.47
CA GLN A 137 -26.17 2.37 10.85
C GLN A 137 -26.36 2.52 9.33
N PRO A 138 -25.66 3.47 8.68
CA PRO A 138 -25.68 3.59 7.23
C PRO A 138 -25.33 2.23 6.60
N SER A 139 -26.11 1.79 5.62
CA SER A 139 -25.76 0.60 4.86
C SER A 139 -24.75 0.96 3.77
N HIS A 140 -23.84 0.05 3.46
CA HIS A 140 -22.86 0.25 2.40
C HIS A 140 -22.79 -0.97 1.50
N ARG A 141 -22.50 -0.71 0.22
CA ARG A 141 -22.16 -1.76 -0.74
C ARG A 141 -20.89 -1.40 -1.49
N VAL A 142 -20.14 -2.42 -1.87
CA VAL A 142 -18.93 -2.27 -2.69
C VAL A 142 -19.29 -2.63 -4.12
N GLU A 143 -19.03 -1.71 -5.05
CA GLU A 143 -19.15 -1.95 -6.47
C GLU A 143 -17.77 -2.08 -7.12
N LYS A 144 -17.56 -3.17 -7.84
CA LYS A 144 -16.39 -3.36 -8.70
C LYS A 144 -16.64 -2.65 -10.02
N LEU A 145 -15.85 -1.62 -10.30
CA LEU A 145 -16.07 -0.77 -11.47
C LEU A 145 -15.33 -1.27 -12.71
N VAL A 146 -14.00 -1.43 -12.63
CA VAL A 146 -13.16 -1.64 -13.83
C VAL A 146 -11.91 -2.46 -13.53
N LEU A 147 -11.50 -3.26 -14.51
CA LEU A 147 -10.17 -3.85 -14.61
C LEU A 147 -9.28 -3.04 -15.56
N LEU A 148 -8.24 -2.40 -15.03
CA LEU A 148 -7.29 -1.61 -15.82
C LEU A 148 -5.98 -2.40 -15.98
N ARG A 149 -5.77 -2.96 -17.17
CA ARG A 149 -4.53 -3.67 -17.51
C ARG A 149 -3.49 -2.69 -18.05
N PRO A 150 -2.34 -2.51 -17.37
CA PRO A 150 -1.18 -1.87 -17.97
C PRO A 150 -0.77 -2.52 -19.30
N TRP A 151 -0.47 -1.69 -20.29
CA TRP A 151 0.10 -2.11 -21.57
C TRP A 151 1.43 -1.37 -21.81
N PRO A 152 2.53 -2.07 -22.13
CA PRO A 152 2.66 -3.52 -22.13
C PRO A 152 2.43 -4.11 -20.73
N PRO A 153 1.92 -5.36 -20.60
CA PRO A 153 1.72 -5.99 -19.31
C PRO A 153 3.00 -5.90 -18.47
N PRO A 154 2.91 -5.48 -17.18
CA PRO A 154 4.02 -5.49 -16.25
C PRO A 154 4.57 -6.89 -16.32
N CYS A 155 5.84 -7.00 -16.73
CA CYS A 155 6.49 -8.23 -17.17
C CYS A 155 5.89 -9.44 -16.47
N LEU A 156 4.99 -10.13 -17.19
CA LEU A 156 4.24 -11.25 -16.65
C LEU A 156 5.28 -12.23 -16.11
N PHE A 157 5.18 -12.54 -14.81
CA PHE A 157 5.93 -13.59 -14.11
C PHE A 157 5.94 -14.94 -14.85
N LEU A 158 5.14 -15.09 -15.90
CA LEU A 158 5.02 -16.28 -16.74
C LEU A 158 6.01 -16.33 -17.91
N ALA A 159 6.53 -15.22 -18.43
CA ALA A 159 7.28 -15.27 -19.69
C ALA A 159 8.77 -15.56 -19.54
N ASN A 160 9.37 -15.32 -18.36
CA ASN A 160 10.79 -15.61 -18.12
C ASN A 160 11.05 -15.98 -16.66
N TYR A 161 10.36 -16.99 -16.13
CA TYR A 161 10.96 -17.80 -15.06
C TYR A 161 12.18 -18.52 -15.65
N ARG A 162 13.27 -17.78 -15.86
CA ARG A 162 14.56 -18.34 -16.24
C ARG A 162 15.18 -18.85 -14.95
N GLU A 163 14.79 -20.05 -14.55
CA GLU A 163 15.45 -20.77 -13.48
C GLU A 163 16.90 -21.02 -13.90
N ARG A 164 17.79 -20.11 -13.54
CA ARG A 164 19.22 -20.39 -13.61
C ARG A 164 19.58 -21.12 -12.33
N VAL A 165 19.63 -22.45 -12.42
CA VAL A 165 20.15 -23.29 -11.34
C VAL A 165 21.65 -23.04 -11.25
N ILE A 166 22.07 -22.26 -10.25
CA ILE A 166 23.49 -22.11 -9.94
C ILE A 166 23.85 -23.28 -9.01
N ARG A 167 24.61 -24.24 -9.52
CA ARG A 167 25.20 -25.31 -8.70
C ARG A 167 26.51 -24.81 -8.12
N SER A 168 26.47 -24.31 -6.89
CA SER A 168 27.67 -24.02 -6.09
C SER A 168 27.72 -25.00 -4.92
N GLY A 169 28.31 -26.19 -5.15
CA GLY A 169 28.30 -27.28 -4.17
C GLY A 169 26.95 -28.02 -4.08
N GLN A 170 26.50 -28.37 -2.86
CA GLN A 170 25.23 -29.09 -2.60
C GLN A 170 23.97 -28.19 -2.63
N VAL A 171 24.10 -26.86 -2.71
CA VAL A 171 22.96 -25.94 -2.62
C VAL A 171 22.50 -25.52 -4.02
N ILE A 172 21.25 -25.85 -4.36
CA ILE A 172 20.56 -25.35 -5.55
C ILE A 172 20.02 -23.95 -5.24
N GLN A 173 20.55 -22.93 -5.91
CA GLN A 173 20.04 -21.56 -5.86
C GLN A 173 19.19 -21.25 -7.08
N ARG A 174 18.04 -20.61 -6.87
CA ARG A 174 17.15 -20.15 -7.94
C ARG A 174 17.26 -18.63 -8.07
N LEU A 175 17.69 -18.17 -9.24
CA LEU A 175 17.64 -16.76 -9.60
C LEU A 175 16.31 -16.48 -10.29
N THR A 176 15.51 -15.58 -9.71
CA THR A 176 14.23 -15.17 -10.28
C THR A 176 14.21 -13.66 -10.45
N ASP A 177 13.87 -13.21 -11.65
CA ASP A 177 13.55 -11.81 -11.91
C ASP A 177 12.06 -11.61 -11.65
N THR A 178 11.72 -10.67 -10.78
CA THR A 178 10.34 -10.41 -10.40
C THR A 178 10.04 -8.91 -10.42
N GLY A 179 8.82 -8.58 -10.83
CA GLY A 179 8.29 -7.23 -10.83
C GLY A 179 7.40 -7.02 -9.60
N TYR A 180 7.68 -5.99 -8.80
CA TYR A 180 6.78 -5.57 -7.71
C TYR A 180 5.99 -4.38 -8.18
N ILE A 181 4.67 -4.47 -8.04
CA ILE A 181 3.76 -3.38 -8.39
C ILE A 181 3.34 -2.68 -7.11
N SER A 182 3.56 -1.38 -7.05
CA SER A 182 3.06 -0.51 -6.00
C SER A 182 2.42 0.74 -6.61
N LEU A 183 1.65 1.47 -5.82
CA LEU A 183 0.89 2.65 -6.22
C LEU A 183 1.40 3.88 -5.49
N ALA A 184 1.45 5.01 -6.19
CA ALA A 184 1.68 6.31 -5.60
C ALA A 184 0.59 7.27 -6.07
N GLN A 185 0.04 8.03 -5.13
CA GLN A 185 -0.78 9.19 -5.45
C GLN A 185 0.07 10.43 -5.29
N ASP A 186 0.03 11.31 -6.27
CA ASP A 186 0.48 12.68 -6.10
C ASP A 186 -0.69 13.52 -5.62
N SER A 187 -0.69 13.91 -4.35
CA SER A 187 -1.77 14.69 -3.75
C SER A 187 -1.85 16.11 -4.32
N ALA A 188 -0.75 16.67 -4.85
CA ALA A 188 -0.73 18.03 -5.38
C ALA A 188 -1.38 18.10 -6.77
N SER A 189 -1.09 17.13 -7.64
CA SER A 189 -1.66 17.05 -9.00
C SER A 189 -2.91 16.17 -9.08
N VAL A 190 -3.22 15.42 -8.02
CA VAL A 190 -4.31 14.44 -7.95
C VAL A 190 -4.18 13.35 -9.03
N GLU A 191 -2.93 12.95 -9.29
CA GLU A 191 -2.57 11.92 -10.26
C GLU A 191 -2.28 10.58 -9.57
N LEU A 192 -2.56 9.48 -10.27
CA LEU A 192 -2.21 8.13 -9.84
C LEU A 192 -1.10 7.54 -10.70
N PHE A 193 -0.11 6.99 -10.02
CA PHE A 193 1.03 6.33 -10.64
C PHE A 193 1.11 4.87 -10.18
N MET A 194 1.49 4.01 -11.12
CA MET A 194 1.88 2.63 -10.88
C MET A 194 3.40 2.54 -11.02
N ILE A 195 4.05 2.03 -9.97
CA ILE A 195 5.49 1.77 -9.95
C ILE A 195 5.69 0.29 -10.12
N VAL A 196 6.44 -0.08 -11.16
CA VAL A 196 6.90 -1.44 -11.39
C VAL A 196 8.39 -1.48 -11.05
N ARG A 197 8.73 -2.07 -9.91
CA ARG A 197 10.12 -2.32 -9.51
C ARG A 197 10.57 -3.65 -10.07
N GLU A 198 11.62 -3.64 -10.89
CA GLU A 198 12.27 -4.85 -11.37
C GLU A 198 13.41 -5.21 -10.42
N ALA A 199 13.41 -6.43 -9.90
CA ALA A 199 14.45 -6.90 -9.01
C ALA A 199 14.79 -8.37 -9.25
N SER A 200 16.04 -8.74 -8.97
CA SER A 200 16.50 -10.13 -8.95
C SER A 200 16.62 -10.66 -7.53
N TYR A 201 16.17 -11.90 -7.35
CA TYR A 201 16.13 -12.59 -6.07
C TYR A 201 16.88 -13.90 -6.17
N VAL A 202 17.59 -14.26 -5.10
CA VAL A 202 18.10 -15.62 -4.92
C VAL A 202 17.25 -16.29 -3.84
N THR A 203 16.38 -17.21 -4.25
CA THR A 203 15.55 -17.97 -3.31
C THR A 203 16.14 -19.36 -3.08
N GLY A 204 15.95 -19.87 -1.86
CA GLY A 204 16.17 -21.28 -1.56
C GLY A 204 15.09 -22.16 -2.22
N PRO A 205 15.34 -23.47 -2.33
CA PRO A 205 14.52 -24.40 -3.12
C PRO A 205 13.05 -24.52 -2.68
N PHE A 206 12.72 -24.13 -1.45
CA PHE A 206 11.37 -24.31 -0.87
C PHE A 206 10.51 -23.03 -0.81
N ASN A 207 11.03 -21.87 -1.22
CA ASN A 207 10.28 -20.61 -1.19
C ASN A 207 9.67 -20.32 -2.57
N LEU A 208 8.60 -21.04 -2.91
CA LEU A 208 7.93 -20.90 -4.22
C LEU A 208 7.14 -19.58 -4.35
N PHE A 209 6.81 -18.91 -3.25
CA PHE A 209 6.10 -17.64 -3.27
C PHE A 209 6.61 -16.71 -2.17
N PRO A 210 7.31 -15.61 -2.49
CA PRO A 210 7.53 -14.55 -1.53
C PRO A 210 6.17 -13.93 -1.21
N ARG A 211 5.53 -14.40 -0.13
CA ARG A 211 4.46 -13.65 0.53
C ARG A 211 5.03 -12.27 0.90
N ILE A 212 4.16 -11.26 0.83
CA ILE A 212 4.45 -9.82 0.94
C ILE A 212 5.32 -9.44 2.16
N THR A 213 5.47 -10.31 3.15
CA THR A 213 6.03 -10.00 4.46
C THR A 213 7.19 -10.87 4.94
N PHE A 214 7.70 -11.84 4.16
CA PHE A 214 8.73 -12.74 4.68
C PHE A 214 10.12 -12.43 4.11
N HIS A 215 10.93 -11.76 4.94
CA HIS A 215 12.34 -11.43 4.73
C HIS A 215 13.29 -12.65 4.72
N ASN A 216 12.81 -13.84 4.34
CA ASN A 216 13.58 -15.09 4.32
C ASN A 216 14.45 -15.21 3.06
N TYR A 217 15.04 -14.10 2.62
CA TYR A 217 15.92 -14.08 1.48
C TYR A 217 17.32 -14.55 1.91
N VAL A 218 17.88 -15.51 1.16
CA VAL A 218 19.29 -15.92 1.34
C VAL A 218 20.19 -14.73 1.03
N ASN A 219 19.92 -14.08 -0.11
CA ASN A 219 20.48 -12.78 -0.47
C ASN A 219 19.33 -11.81 -0.71
N PRO A 220 19.42 -10.59 -0.17
CA PRO A 220 18.39 -9.59 -0.35
C PRO A 220 18.22 -9.23 -1.83
N PRO A 221 17.03 -8.72 -2.18
CA PRO A 221 16.70 -8.40 -3.56
C PRO A 221 17.57 -7.28 -4.10
N LYS A 222 18.15 -7.48 -5.29
CA LYS A 222 18.88 -6.42 -6.00
C LYS A 222 17.96 -5.76 -7.01
N THR A 223 17.78 -4.46 -6.89
CA THR A 223 16.95 -3.70 -7.83
C THR A 223 17.69 -3.55 -9.15
N LYS A 224 17.02 -3.85 -10.26
CA LYS A 224 17.52 -3.69 -11.63
C LYS A 224 17.07 -2.38 -12.27
N GLY A 225 15.87 -1.92 -11.94
CA GLY A 225 15.31 -0.68 -12.45
C GLY A 225 13.87 -0.50 -12.01
N PHE A 226 13.28 0.60 -12.49
CA PHE A 226 11.87 0.92 -12.28
C PHE A 226 11.23 1.37 -13.57
N ARG A 227 9.94 1.05 -13.71
CA ARG A 227 9.03 1.69 -14.66
C ARG A 227 7.95 2.43 -13.88
N VAL A 228 7.66 3.65 -14.27
CA VAL A 228 6.62 4.47 -13.64
C VAL A 228 5.58 4.76 -14.71
N LEU A 229 4.33 4.37 -14.44
CA LEU A 229 3.21 4.55 -15.34
C LEU A 229 2.22 5.52 -14.70
N LYS A 230 1.77 6.53 -15.44
CA LYS A 230 0.70 7.43 -15.02
C LYS A 230 -0.63 6.93 -15.57
N LEU A 231 -1.68 6.99 -14.75
CA LEU A 231 -3.05 6.69 -15.18
C LEU A 231 -3.67 7.91 -15.88
N GLU A 232 -4.08 7.72 -17.13
CA GLU A 232 -4.75 8.71 -17.95
C GLU A 232 -6.11 8.16 -18.41
N PHE A 233 -7.19 8.59 -17.74
CA PHE A 233 -8.54 8.05 -17.94
C PHE A 233 -9.08 8.21 -19.37
N ASN A 234 -8.59 9.19 -20.10
CA ASN A 234 -9.06 9.50 -21.46
C ASN A 234 -8.25 8.77 -22.55
N ASN A 235 -7.21 8.03 -22.18
CA ASN A 235 -6.31 7.37 -23.12
C ASN A 235 -6.57 5.86 -23.24
N THR A 236 -6.25 5.29 -24.40
CA THR A 236 -6.26 3.85 -24.66
C THR A 236 -4.92 3.45 -25.30
N PRO A 237 -4.03 2.73 -24.59
CA PRO A 237 -4.17 2.22 -23.23
C PRO A 237 -4.16 3.33 -22.17
N PRO A 238 -4.81 3.12 -21.01
CA PRO A 238 -4.95 4.15 -19.97
C PRO A 238 -3.67 4.40 -19.18
N TRP A 239 -2.60 3.66 -19.44
CA TRP A 239 -1.33 3.77 -18.73
C TRP A 239 -0.25 4.31 -19.66
N VAL A 240 0.35 5.43 -19.27
CA VAL A 240 1.42 6.07 -20.04
C VAL A 240 2.72 6.03 -19.23
N GLU A 241 3.80 5.54 -19.83
CA GLU A 241 5.09 5.51 -19.17
C GLU A 241 5.67 6.91 -19.02
N VAL A 242 6.10 7.22 -17.80
CA VAL A 242 6.66 8.51 -17.42
C VAL A 242 8.19 8.40 -17.42
N VAL A 243 8.82 9.27 -18.19
CA VAL A 243 10.29 9.35 -18.33
C VAL A 243 10.93 10.46 -17.50
N ASP A 244 10.10 11.39 -17.00
CA ASP A 244 10.49 12.53 -16.19
C ASP A 244 9.34 12.92 -15.24
N LEU A 245 9.67 13.17 -13.97
CA LEU A 245 8.71 13.62 -12.95
C LEU A 245 8.65 15.15 -12.84
N GLY A 246 9.50 15.86 -13.58
CA GLY A 246 9.63 17.32 -13.53
C GLY A 246 10.35 17.74 -12.25
N ASP A 247 9.75 18.69 -11.54
CA ASP A 247 10.25 19.20 -10.26
C ASP A 247 9.88 18.30 -9.07
N ARG A 248 9.56 17.03 -9.29
CA ARG A 248 9.11 16.10 -8.23
C ARG A 248 10.07 14.96 -8.03
N THR A 249 10.18 14.51 -6.79
CA THR A 249 10.91 13.31 -6.39
C THR A 249 9.92 12.26 -5.88
N LEU A 250 10.00 11.04 -6.39
CA LEU A 250 9.21 9.90 -5.93
C LEU A 250 10.05 9.02 -5.00
N PHE A 251 9.65 8.94 -3.73
CA PHE A 251 10.21 8.00 -2.78
C PHE A 251 9.48 6.67 -2.89
N VAL A 252 10.23 5.59 -3.02
CA VAL A 252 9.71 4.22 -3.19
C VAL A 252 10.30 3.33 -2.12
N SER A 253 9.44 2.63 -1.38
CA SER A 253 9.85 1.71 -0.32
C SER A 253 8.86 0.54 -0.20
N GLU A 254 9.18 -0.47 0.59
CA GLU A 254 8.27 -1.60 0.84
C GLU A 254 7.01 -1.20 1.62
N ILE A 255 7.09 -0.10 2.37
CA ILE A 255 6.03 0.41 3.24
C ILE A 255 5.07 1.38 2.53
N GLY A 256 5.50 1.99 1.43
CA GLY A 256 4.71 2.97 0.70
C GLY A 256 5.53 3.82 -0.27
N ASN A 257 4.80 4.61 -1.06
CA ASN A 257 5.38 5.52 -2.03
C ASN A 257 4.84 6.92 -1.81
N GLN A 258 5.67 7.93 -2.02
CA GLN A 258 5.30 9.33 -1.81
C GLN A 258 6.01 10.26 -2.78
N PHE A 259 5.26 11.22 -3.33
CA PHE A 259 5.80 12.35 -4.08
C PHE A 259 6.17 13.51 -3.14
N ILE A 260 7.30 14.14 -3.42
CA ILE A 260 7.74 15.38 -2.78
C ILE A 260 8.13 16.37 -3.88
N SER A 261 7.62 17.59 -3.84
CA SER A 261 8.09 18.65 -4.74
C SER A 261 9.50 19.11 -4.32
N THR A 262 10.38 19.26 -5.30
CA THR A 262 11.74 19.75 -5.12
C THR A 262 11.76 21.24 -4.79
N THR A 263 10.75 22.01 -5.19
CA THR A 263 10.70 23.46 -4.95
C THR A 263 10.39 23.81 -3.49
N THR A 264 9.73 22.92 -2.75
CA THR A 264 9.41 23.09 -1.31
C THR A 264 10.49 22.56 -0.38
N THR A 265 11.60 22.04 -0.91
CA THR A 265 12.67 21.37 -0.12
C THR A 265 13.43 22.29 0.84
N ASN A 266 13.26 23.62 0.74
CA ASN A 266 13.85 24.56 1.71
C ASN A 266 13.31 24.41 3.15
N ASN A 267 12.22 23.67 3.37
CA ASN A 267 11.60 23.50 4.69
C ASN A 267 11.53 22.05 5.21
N ILE A 268 12.23 21.08 4.59
CA ILE A 268 12.21 19.68 5.05
C ILE A 268 13.19 19.50 6.23
N ASN A 269 12.86 20.12 7.37
CA ASN A 269 13.52 19.88 8.66
C ASN A 269 12.73 18.97 9.59
N GLY A 270 11.61 18.39 9.15
CA GLY A 270 10.75 17.62 10.06
C GLY A 270 9.90 16.61 9.33
N ASN A 271 10.47 15.43 9.05
CA ASN A 271 9.83 14.10 9.10
C ASN A 271 10.68 13.10 8.33
N HIS A 272 11.86 12.79 8.85
CA HIS A 272 12.60 11.62 8.40
C HIS A 272 12.01 10.39 9.06
N GLY A 273 11.38 9.52 8.26
CA GLY A 273 11.15 8.15 8.66
C GLY A 273 12.50 7.53 9.04
N ARG A 274 12.69 7.23 10.32
CA ARG A 274 13.90 6.58 10.83
C ARG A 274 13.81 5.10 10.48
N GLU A 275 13.98 4.76 9.21
CA GLU A 275 14.30 3.38 8.86
C GLU A 275 15.75 3.15 9.25
N SER A 276 15.97 2.27 10.22
CA SER A 276 17.29 1.69 10.40
C SER A 276 17.62 0.97 9.09
N PRO A 277 18.69 1.35 8.37
CA PRO A 277 19.11 0.59 7.21
C PRO A 277 19.49 -0.80 7.69
N SER A 278 18.55 -1.72 7.55
CA SER A 278 18.83 -3.15 7.58
C SER A 278 19.89 -3.34 6.51
N SER A 279 21.07 -3.81 6.91
CA SER A 279 22.30 -3.96 6.10
C SER A 279 22.15 -4.89 4.89
N LYS A 280 20.91 -5.25 4.55
CA LYS A 280 20.54 -6.17 3.49
C LYS A 280 19.79 -5.46 2.35
N HIS A 281 19.06 -4.37 2.54
CA HIS A 281 18.29 -3.82 1.41
C HIS A 281 19.14 -2.94 0.47
N ASP A 282 18.81 -2.96 -0.83
CA ASP A 282 19.41 -2.08 -1.84
C ASP A 282 18.82 -0.68 -1.70
N PHE A 283 19.67 0.32 -1.47
CA PHE A 283 19.29 1.73 -1.35
C PHE A 283 20.01 2.53 -2.42
N GLY A 284 19.30 3.47 -3.05
CA GLY A 284 19.89 4.27 -4.11
C GLY A 284 18.91 5.26 -4.72
N VAL A 285 19.43 6.04 -5.67
CA VAL A 285 18.64 6.93 -6.53
C VAL A 285 18.54 6.29 -7.90
N PHE A 286 17.32 6.20 -8.43
CA PHE A 286 17.06 5.81 -9.80
C PHE A 286 16.69 7.03 -10.63
N SER A 287 17.31 7.18 -11.79
CA SER A 287 16.94 8.21 -12.76
C SER A 287 16.03 7.61 -13.84
N LEU A 288 14.86 8.20 -14.03
CA LEU A 288 13.86 7.72 -15.00
C LEU A 288 14.27 7.98 -16.45
N THR A 289 15.13 8.98 -16.67
CA THR A 289 15.55 9.45 -17.99
C THR A 289 16.62 8.55 -18.60
N ASP A 290 17.70 8.28 -17.86
CA ASP A 290 18.83 7.46 -18.30
C ASP A 290 18.73 5.99 -17.84
N LYS A 291 17.73 5.68 -17.00
CA LYS A 291 17.49 4.36 -16.41
C LYS A 291 18.67 3.85 -15.56
N THR A 292 19.47 4.74 -14.98
CA THR A 292 20.61 4.37 -14.13
C THR A 292 20.21 4.30 -12.65
N ILE A 293 20.88 3.41 -11.89
CA ILE A 293 20.77 3.33 -10.43
C ILE A 293 22.12 3.73 -9.82
N ARG A 294 22.13 4.81 -9.04
CA ARG A 294 23.23 5.16 -8.15
C ARG A 294 22.96 4.58 -6.76
N ARG A 295 23.70 3.54 -6.39
CA ARG A 295 23.55 2.86 -5.09
C ARG A 295 24.31 3.58 -4.00
N PHE A 296 23.79 3.50 -2.77
CA PHE A 296 24.45 3.96 -1.57
C PHE A 296 24.86 2.75 -0.73
N ASP A 297 26.15 2.65 -0.43
CA ASP A 297 26.66 1.64 0.49
C ASP A 297 26.68 2.21 1.90
N PHE A 298 25.86 1.65 2.79
CA PHE A 298 25.92 1.97 4.21
C PHE A 298 26.95 1.07 4.89
N SER A 299 27.82 1.64 5.73
CA SER A 299 28.71 0.85 6.57
C SER A 299 27.89 -0.05 7.49
N GLN A 300 28.34 -1.30 7.69
CA GLN A 300 27.65 -2.32 8.49
C GLN A 300 27.34 -1.92 9.95
N SER A 301 27.84 -0.77 10.41
CA SER A 301 27.73 -0.26 11.77
C SER A 301 26.33 0.24 12.19
N PHE A 302 25.33 0.33 11.29
CA PHE A 302 23.97 0.80 11.62
C PHE A 302 22.98 -0.31 12.03
N SER A 303 23.48 -1.52 12.28
CA SER A 303 22.69 -2.67 12.68
C SER A 303 22.30 -2.62 14.17
N SER A 304 21.05 -2.30 14.52
CA SER A 304 20.37 -3.00 15.65
C SER A 304 18.89 -2.67 15.92
N ASP A 305 18.30 -1.54 15.50
CA ASP A 305 16.91 -1.30 15.91
C ASP A 305 15.89 -1.91 14.95
N ARG A 306 15.40 -3.10 15.34
CA ARG A 306 14.27 -3.85 14.77
C ARG A 306 12.90 -3.22 15.11
N SER A 307 12.79 -1.89 15.14
CA SER A 307 11.48 -1.26 15.29
C SER A 307 10.70 -1.48 13.99
N SER A 308 9.88 -2.53 13.94
CA SER A 308 8.87 -2.80 12.90
C SER A 308 7.71 -1.80 12.97
N ILE A 309 7.98 -0.56 13.38
CA ILE A 309 7.00 0.50 13.38
C ILE A 309 6.99 1.02 11.96
N ARG A 310 6.01 0.53 11.21
CA ARG A 310 5.74 1.04 9.88
C ARG A 310 5.34 2.50 10.02
N PRO A 311 5.93 3.42 9.26
CA PRO A 311 5.49 4.80 9.27
C PRO A 311 4.04 4.82 8.74
N VAL A 312 3.16 5.35 9.58
CA VAL A 312 1.82 5.75 9.17
C VAL A 312 1.97 7.15 8.60
N TRP A 313 1.88 7.26 7.28
CA TRP A 313 1.91 8.56 6.61
C TRP A 313 0.54 9.20 6.76
N PHE A 314 0.47 10.25 7.56
CA PHE A 314 -0.65 11.18 7.52
C PHE A 314 -0.27 12.27 6.53
N THR A 315 -0.97 12.33 5.39
CA THR A 315 -0.93 13.54 4.55
C THR A 315 -1.91 14.53 5.16
N PRO A 316 -1.46 15.64 5.77
CA PRO A 316 -2.36 16.75 6.04
C PRO A 316 -2.89 17.24 4.69
N ASN A 317 -4.19 17.47 4.62
CA ASN A 317 -4.80 18.17 3.49
C ASN A 317 -4.10 19.54 3.36
N PRO A 318 -3.71 19.98 2.14
CA PRO A 318 -3.12 21.30 1.93
C PRO A 318 -4.04 22.45 2.33
#